data_AF-A0A517V6H5-F1
#
_entry.id   AF-A0A517V6H5-F1
#
_cell.length_a   1.000
_cell.length_b   1.000
_cell.length_c   1.000
_cell.angle_alpha   90.00
_cell.angle_beta   90.00
_cell.angle_gamma   90.00
#
_symmetry.space_group_name_H-M   'P 1'
#
loop_
_entity.id
_entity.type
_entity.pdbx_description
1 polymer ?
#
loop_
_entity_poly.entity_id
_entity_poly.type
_entity_poly.pdbx_seq_one_letter_code
_entity_poly.pdbx_strand_id
1 'polypeptide(L)'
;MPEFGKAFLRRAFPRSHSLTDLSFENGSMSHYPIIVLASRNQKKANEISELLAPHGIQVQSVADFPEAEEVIEDGSTFGENAAKKASQTARTLSHWTIGEDSGLMIDALDGAPGIYSARFSGEDATDEKNNQKMLQELTDVPLEKRTAAYICNVALADPSGEICLQVEARCRGRMTAAARGQNGFGYDPYFEIIELHKTFGELAPIVKQHLSHRARAFERFIPRLVRLLQSQQR
;
A
#
# COMPACT_ATOMS: atom_id res chain seq x y z
N MET A 1 35.78 -23.96 -63.24
CA MET A 1 36.28 -25.33 -63.47
C MET A 1 37.69 -25.42 -62.89
N PRO A 2 38.10 -26.47 -62.16
CA PRO A 2 37.41 -27.72 -61.74
C PRO A 2 37.13 -27.75 -60.21
N GLU A 3 36.14 -28.44 -59.62
CA GLU A 3 35.74 -29.87 -59.58
C GLU A 3 36.75 -30.81 -58.88
N PHE A 4 36.40 -31.25 -57.66
CA PHE A 4 36.62 -32.62 -57.16
C PHE A 4 35.52 -32.97 -56.13
N GLY A 5 34.69 -33.97 -56.48
CA GLY A 5 33.85 -34.73 -55.55
C GLY A 5 34.69 -35.67 -54.65
N LYS A 6 34.15 -36.49 -53.76
CA LYS A 6 32.84 -37.17 -53.69
C LYS A 6 32.58 -37.62 -52.24
N ALA A 7 31.30 -37.58 -51.86
CA ALA A 7 30.50 -38.60 -51.14
C ALA A 7 30.95 -39.09 -49.75
N PHE A 8 30.11 -39.44 -48.78
CA PHE A 8 28.89 -40.26 -48.74
C PHE A 8 28.33 -40.07 -47.29
N LEU A 9 27.05 -39.82 -47.00
CA LEU A 9 26.04 -40.85 -46.77
C LEU A 9 24.69 -40.19 -46.42
N ARG A 10 23.64 -40.67 -47.11
CA ARG A 10 22.22 -40.43 -46.83
C ARG A 10 21.78 -41.14 -45.54
N ARG A 11 20.93 -40.50 -44.75
CA ARG A 11 19.80 -41.10 -44.00
C ARG A 11 18.93 -39.93 -43.48
N ALA A 12 17.85 -39.61 -44.18
CA ALA A 12 16.49 -40.10 -43.94
C ALA A 12 15.90 -39.56 -42.62
N PHE A 13 15.08 -38.51 -42.74
CA PHE A 13 14.17 -38.03 -41.70
C PHE A 13 13.12 -39.09 -41.34
N PRO A 14 12.68 -39.13 -40.07
CA PRO A 14 11.25 -39.33 -39.81
C PRO A 14 10.66 -38.26 -38.86
N ARG A 15 9.64 -37.59 -39.40
CA ARG A 15 8.34 -37.23 -38.81
C ARG A 15 8.28 -36.51 -37.44
N SER A 16 7.89 -35.24 -37.54
CA SER A 16 6.99 -34.50 -36.65
C SER A 16 6.47 -35.30 -35.44
N HIS A 17 6.98 -34.97 -34.26
CA HIS A 17 6.33 -35.33 -33.01
C HIS A 17 5.47 -34.16 -32.53
N SER A 18 4.24 -34.53 -32.23
CA SER A 18 3.14 -33.73 -31.70
C SER A 18 3.56 -32.93 -30.48
N LEU A 19 3.21 -31.64 -30.45
CA LEU A 19 3.21 -30.79 -29.25
C LEU A 19 2.03 -31.19 -28.35
N THR A 20 2.11 -32.37 -27.76
CA THR A 20 1.18 -32.85 -26.73
C THR A 20 2.02 -33.66 -25.75
N ASP A 21 2.44 -33.00 -24.68
CA ASP A 21 2.83 -33.56 -23.36
C ASP A 21 3.86 -32.67 -22.69
N LEU A 22 3.42 -31.45 -22.35
CA LEU A 22 3.90 -30.74 -21.18
C LEU A 22 2.66 -30.40 -20.37
N SER A 23 2.15 -31.42 -19.67
CA SER A 23 1.21 -31.23 -18.58
C SER A 23 1.92 -30.41 -17.50
N PHE A 24 1.74 -29.08 -17.58
CA PHE A 24 1.86 -28.24 -16.40
C PHE A 24 0.84 -28.77 -15.41
N GLU A 25 1.33 -29.38 -14.32
CA GLU A 25 0.51 -29.64 -13.15
C GLU A 25 -0.13 -28.31 -12.75
N ASN A 26 -1.44 -28.19 -13.00
CA ASN A 26 -2.27 -27.15 -12.41
C ASN A 26 -2.27 -27.39 -10.91
N GLY A 27 -1.23 -26.90 -10.23
CA GLY A 27 -1.31 -26.61 -8.81
C GLY A 27 -2.51 -25.70 -8.64
N SER A 28 -3.52 -26.19 -7.90
CA SER A 28 -4.71 -25.43 -7.54
C SER A 28 -4.27 -24.04 -7.09
N MET A 29 -4.44 -23.03 -7.95
CA MET A 29 -4.38 -21.64 -7.53
C MET A 29 -5.59 -21.47 -6.64
N SER A 30 -5.40 -21.62 -5.33
CA SER A 30 -6.37 -21.24 -4.32
C SER A 30 -6.73 -19.79 -4.63
N HIS A 31 -7.86 -19.57 -5.31
CA HIS A 31 -8.35 -18.23 -5.53
C HIS A 31 -8.72 -17.73 -4.14
N TYR A 32 -7.94 -16.77 -3.64
CA TYR A 32 -8.33 -16.05 -2.44
C TYR A 32 -9.73 -15.47 -2.68
N PRO A 33 -10.55 -15.36 -1.62
CA PRO A 33 -11.80 -14.62 -1.75
C PRO A 33 -11.51 -13.20 -2.23
N ILE A 34 -12.50 -12.57 -2.87
CA ILE A 34 -12.42 -11.16 -3.23
C ILE A 34 -12.20 -10.36 -1.94
N ILE A 35 -11.17 -9.51 -1.94
CA ILE A 35 -10.88 -8.58 -0.84
C ILE A 35 -11.11 -7.16 -1.36
N VAL A 36 -11.96 -6.39 -0.66
CA VAL A 36 -12.22 -4.99 -0.96
C VAL A 36 -11.27 -4.11 -0.16
N LEU A 37 -10.67 -3.11 -0.79
CA LEU A 37 -9.93 -2.05 -0.12
C LEU A 37 -10.85 -0.85 0.11
N ALA A 38 -11.18 -0.58 1.37
CA ALA A 38 -12.06 0.51 1.81
C ALA A 38 -11.35 1.89 1.77
N SER A 39 -10.85 2.28 0.60
CA SER A 39 -10.19 3.57 0.37
C SER A 39 -10.53 4.10 -1.02
N ARG A 40 -11.05 5.34 -1.08
CA ARG A 40 -11.24 6.09 -2.34
C ARG A 40 -10.02 6.92 -2.75
N ASN A 41 -8.97 6.93 -1.93
CA ASN A 41 -7.73 7.60 -2.29
C ASN A 41 -6.92 6.71 -3.24
N GLN A 42 -6.97 7.03 -4.53
CA GLN A 42 -6.32 6.23 -5.58
C GLN A 42 -4.80 6.06 -5.35
N LYS A 43 -4.11 7.09 -4.82
CA LYS A 43 -2.68 7.00 -4.54
C LYS A 43 -2.40 5.95 -3.45
N LYS A 44 -3.18 5.96 -2.36
CA LYS A 44 -3.09 4.93 -1.30
C LYS A 44 -3.46 3.55 -1.83
N ALA A 45 -4.53 3.46 -2.63
CA ALA A 45 -4.99 2.21 -3.19
C ALA A 45 -3.92 1.56 -4.07
N ASN A 46 -3.25 2.34 -4.91
CA ASN A 46 -2.14 1.86 -5.73
C ASN A 46 -0.97 1.36 -4.87
N GLU A 47 -0.54 2.12 -3.86
CA GLU A 47 0.55 1.69 -2.95
C GLU A 47 0.22 0.36 -2.24
N ILE A 48 -1.03 0.18 -1.78
CA ILE A 48 -1.45 -1.05 -1.08
C ILE A 48 -1.55 -2.22 -2.04
N SER A 49 -2.13 -2.03 -3.23
CA SER A 49 -2.22 -3.06 -4.26
C SER A 49 -0.83 -3.58 -4.68
N GLU A 50 0.14 -2.67 -4.84
CA GLU A 50 1.54 -3.03 -5.16
C GLU A 50 2.20 -3.86 -4.04
N LEU A 51 1.88 -3.59 -2.77
CA LEU A 51 2.39 -4.36 -1.63
C LEU A 51 1.78 -5.77 -1.55
N LEU A 52 0.53 -5.95 -1.98
CA LEU A 52 -0.19 -7.23 -1.91
C LEU A 52 0.04 -8.13 -3.12
N ALA A 53 0.24 -7.55 -4.30
CA ALA A 53 0.36 -8.29 -5.56
C ALA A 53 1.46 -9.38 -5.57
N PRO A 54 2.68 -9.17 -5.03
CA PRO A 54 3.71 -10.21 -4.97
C PRO A 54 3.33 -11.46 -4.16
N HIS A 55 2.29 -11.36 -3.32
CA HIS A 55 1.78 -12.45 -2.50
C HIS A 55 0.56 -13.15 -3.13
N GLY A 56 0.21 -12.82 -4.38
CA GLY A 56 -0.94 -13.37 -5.08
C GLY A 56 -2.28 -12.86 -4.55
N ILE A 57 -2.28 -11.80 -3.74
CA ILE A 57 -3.49 -11.19 -3.18
C ILE A 57 -3.88 -10.02 -4.07
N GLN A 58 -5.03 -10.14 -4.74
CA GLN A 58 -5.63 -9.08 -5.51
C GLN A 58 -6.73 -8.40 -4.68
N VAL A 59 -6.74 -7.06 -4.68
CA VAL A 59 -7.77 -6.27 -4.03
C VAL A 59 -8.59 -5.50 -5.05
N GLN A 60 -9.87 -5.33 -4.77
CA GLN A 60 -10.77 -4.45 -5.54
C GLN A 60 -10.95 -3.14 -4.79
N SER A 61 -11.06 -2.03 -5.52
CA SER A 61 -11.28 -0.74 -4.88
C SER A 61 -12.73 -0.65 -4.44
N VAL A 62 -13.00 -0.08 -3.26
CA VAL A 62 -14.37 0.27 -2.85
C VAL A 62 -15.05 1.22 -3.85
N ALA A 63 -14.26 1.96 -4.66
CA ALA A 63 -14.78 2.82 -5.72
C ALA A 63 -15.47 2.03 -6.85
N ASP A 64 -15.20 0.73 -6.97
CA ASP A 64 -15.81 -0.15 -7.98
C ASP A 64 -17.21 -0.65 -7.57
N PHE A 65 -17.68 -0.30 -6.37
CA PHE A 65 -18.95 -0.73 -5.77
C PHE A 65 -19.89 0.46 -5.55
N PRO A 66 -20.87 0.71 -6.44
CA PRO A 66 -21.81 1.83 -6.33
C PRO A 66 -22.64 1.84 -5.03
N GLU A 67 -22.88 0.67 -4.45
CA GLU A 67 -23.60 0.49 -3.19
C GLU A 67 -22.76 0.78 -1.95
N ALA A 68 -21.44 0.95 -2.09
CA ALA A 68 -20.57 1.25 -0.96
C ALA A 68 -20.75 2.71 -0.50
N GLU A 69 -21.24 2.90 0.71
CA GLU A 69 -21.36 4.22 1.33
C GLU A 69 -20.00 4.83 1.69
N GLU A 70 -19.94 6.16 1.82
CA GLU A 70 -18.78 6.82 2.40
C GLU A 70 -18.75 6.61 3.91
N VAL A 71 -17.64 6.06 4.39
CA VAL A 71 -17.41 5.87 5.83
C VAL A 71 -16.93 7.18 6.43
N ILE A 72 -17.71 7.70 7.38
CA ILE A 72 -17.33 8.88 8.16
C ILE A 72 -16.21 8.50 9.14
N GLU A 73 -15.04 9.12 8.98
CA GLU A 73 -13.86 8.96 9.85
C GLU A 73 -13.92 9.90 11.06
N ASP A 74 -14.72 9.53 12.06
CA ASP A 74 -14.94 10.25 13.33
C ASP A 74 -14.24 9.61 14.54
N GLY A 75 -13.36 8.63 14.30
CA GLY A 75 -12.55 8.01 15.34
C GLY A 75 -11.51 8.97 15.92
N SER A 76 -11.11 8.72 17.15
CA SER A 76 -10.06 9.44 17.86
C SER A 76 -8.64 8.96 17.51
N THR A 77 -8.52 7.78 16.87
CA THR A 77 -7.24 7.20 16.45
C THR A 77 -7.27 6.66 15.02
N PHE A 78 -6.09 6.52 14.40
CA PHE A 78 -5.96 5.83 13.11
C PHE A 78 -6.52 4.40 13.15
N GLY A 79 -6.36 3.71 14.29
CA GLY A 79 -6.87 2.34 14.46
C GLY A 79 -8.38 2.26 14.45
N GLU A 80 -9.06 3.20 15.10
CA GLU A 80 -10.51 3.29 15.10
C GLU A 80 -11.05 3.58 13.69
N ASN A 81 -10.44 4.52 12.96
CA ASN A 81 -10.83 4.81 11.58
C ASN A 81 -10.59 3.64 10.63
N ALA A 82 -9.43 2.97 10.74
CA ALA A 82 -9.11 1.80 9.92
C ALA A 82 -10.10 0.66 10.17
N ALA A 83 -10.39 0.35 11.43
CA ALA A 83 -11.36 -0.67 11.82
C ALA A 83 -12.78 -0.32 11.38
N LYS A 84 -13.22 0.94 11.57
CA LYS A 84 -14.54 1.40 11.13
C LYS A 84 -14.72 1.24 9.63
N LYS A 85 -13.73 1.66 8.84
CA LYS A 85 -13.72 1.49 7.38
C LYS A 85 -13.82 0.02 6.98
N ALA A 86 -13.01 -0.85 7.58
CA ALA A 86 -13.06 -2.27 7.30
C ALA A 86 -14.44 -2.87 7.62
N SER A 87 -14.93 -2.64 8.84
CA SER A 87 -16.17 -3.24 9.36
C SER A 87 -17.42 -2.79 8.60
N GLN A 88 -17.59 -1.48 8.37
CA GLN A 88 -18.78 -0.95 7.71
C GLN A 88 -18.85 -1.37 6.25
N THR A 89 -17.76 -1.19 5.49
CA THR A 89 -17.71 -1.61 4.08
C THR A 89 -17.89 -3.13 3.94
N ALA A 90 -17.33 -3.94 4.85
CA ALA A 90 -17.53 -5.38 4.82
C ALA A 90 -18.99 -5.79 5.00
N ARG A 91 -19.72 -5.15 5.92
CA ARG A 91 -21.16 -5.41 6.12
C ARG A 91 -21.99 -5.02 4.92
N THR A 92 -21.71 -3.85 4.34
CA THR A 92 -22.44 -3.35 3.18
C THR A 92 -22.26 -4.27 1.97
N LEU A 93 -21.02 -4.72 1.73
CA LEU A 93 -20.70 -5.50 0.54
C LEU A 93 -20.78 -7.02 0.77
N SER A 94 -20.84 -7.49 2.01
CA SER A 94 -20.67 -8.91 2.37
C SER A 94 -19.36 -9.51 1.83
N HIS A 95 -18.29 -8.72 1.87
CA HIS A 95 -16.94 -9.10 1.39
C HIS A 95 -15.88 -8.91 2.47
N TRP A 96 -14.82 -9.71 2.40
CA TRP A 96 -13.60 -9.44 3.17
C TRP A 96 -13.10 -8.04 2.81
N THR A 97 -12.80 -7.23 3.81
CA THR A 97 -12.46 -5.83 3.58
C THR A 97 -11.24 -5.41 4.37
N ILE A 98 -10.28 -4.78 3.67
CA ILE A 98 -9.15 -4.09 4.27
C ILE A 98 -9.53 -2.62 4.43
N GLY A 99 -9.50 -2.13 5.68
CA GLY A 99 -9.52 -0.71 6.00
C GLY A 99 -8.13 -0.23 6.38
N GLU A 100 -7.71 0.93 5.88
CA GLU A 100 -6.42 1.54 6.22
C GLU A 100 -6.63 3.01 6.57
N ASP A 101 -6.02 3.45 7.66
CA ASP A 101 -5.91 4.88 7.97
C ASP A 101 -4.47 5.25 8.33
N SER A 102 -4.07 6.44 7.88
CA SER A 102 -2.68 6.88 7.96
C SER A 102 -2.58 8.38 8.07
N GLY A 103 -1.53 8.84 8.74
CA GLY A 103 -1.23 10.26 8.81
C GLY A 103 0.19 10.56 9.25
N LEU A 104 0.52 11.84 9.21
CA LEU A 104 1.73 12.41 9.77
C LEU A 104 1.45 12.88 11.19
N MET A 105 2.34 12.55 12.12
CA MET A 105 2.37 13.11 13.47
C MET A 105 3.69 13.84 13.67
N ILE A 106 3.65 15.11 14.04
CA ILE A 106 4.83 15.93 14.29
C ILE A 106 4.94 16.16 15.79
N ASP A 107 6.08 15.78 16.38
CA ASP A 107 6.26 15.77 17.83
C ASP A 107 6.15 17.19 18.42
N ALA A 108 6.65 18.21 17.70
CA ALA A 108 6.57 19.61 18.11
C ALA A 108 5.15 20.22 18.04
N LEU A 109 4.21 19.53 17.39
CA LEU A 109 2.81 19.96 17.26
C LEU A 109 1.87 19.04 18.04
N ASP A 110 2.37 18.41 19.10
CA ASP A 110 1.63 17.45 19.94
C ASP A 110 0.96 16.34 19.12
N GLY A 111 1.61 15.91 18.04
CA GLY A 111 1.13 14.86 17.15
C GLY A 111 0.22 15.33 16.01
N ALA A 112 -0.08 16.63 15.89
CA ALA A 112 -0.74 17.17 14.71
C ALA A 112 0.16 17.01 13.46
N PRO A 113 -0.41 16.85 12.26
CA PRO A 113 -1.85 16.86 11.93
C PRO A 113 -2.64 15.61 12.35
N GLY A 114 -1.99 14.47 12.61
CA GLY A 114 -2.64 13.26 13.11
C GLY A 114 -3.68 12.71 12.13
N ILE A 115 -4.85 12.30 12.66
CA ILE A 115 -5.99 11.81 11.85
C ILE A 115 -6.53 12.86 10.86
N TYR A 116 -6.17 14.14 11.03
CA TYR A 116 -6.56 15.21 10.12
C TYR A 116 -5.55 15.43 8.98
N SER A 117 -4.56 14.55 8.80
CA SER A 117 -3.48 14.72 7.81
C SER A 117 -3.96 15.05 6.38
N ALA A 118 -5.05 14.43 5.91
CA ALA A 118 -5.57 14.71 4.56
C ALA A 118 -6.29 16.07 4.48
N ARG A 119 -6.77 16.60 5.61
CA ARG A 119 -7.63 17.78 5.74
C ARG A 119 -7.07 18.82 6.71
N PHE A 120 -5.74 18.87 6.84
CA PHE A 120 -5.10 19.68 7.88
C PHE A 120 -5.40 21.17 7.71
N SER A 121 -5.48 21.64 6.47
CA SER A 121 -5.87 23.00 6.11
C SER A 121 -7.39 23.23 6.05
N GLY A 122 -8.22 22.27 6.51
CA GLY A 122 -9.68 22.41 6.57
C GLY A 122 -10.39 22.01 5.27
N GLU A 123 -11.50 22.69 4.99
CA GLU A 123 -12.28 22.53 3.77
C GLU A 123 -11.42 22.87 2.53
N ASP A 124 -11.61 22.16 1.42
CA ASP A 124 -10.80 22.26 0.20
C ASP A 124 -9.29 22.03 0.41
N ALA A 125 -8.93 21.18 1.37
CA ALA A 125 -7.54 20.81 1.60
C ALA A 125 -6.89 20.21 0.36
N THR A 126 -5.66 20.64 0.11
CA THR A 126 -4.77 20.08 -0.91
C THR A 126 -3.42 19.78 -0.26
N ASP A 127 -2.62 18.93 -0.89
CA ASP A 127 -1.25 18.66 -0.42
C ASP A 127 -0.47 19.98 -0.20
N GLU A 128 -0.59 20.93 -1.14
CA GLU A 128 0.02 22.26 -1.06
C GLU A 128 -0.47 23.07 0.16
N LYS A 129 -1.79 23.20 0.36
CA LYS A 129 -2.34 23.96 1.50
C LYS A 129 -1.99 23.31 2.84
N ASN A 130 -2.02 21.98 2.91
CA ASN A 130 -1.64 21.20 4.08
C ASN A 130 -0.16 21.43 4.43
N ASN A 131 0.72 21.44 3.42
CA ASN A 131 2.15 21.71 3.58
C ASN A 131 2.40 23.17 4.02
N GLN A 132 1.69 24.15 3.44
CA GLN A 132 1.80 25.55 3.83
C GLN A 132 1.40 25.77 5.29
N LYS A 133 0.28 25.20 5.73
CA LYS A 133 -0.13 25.25 7.14
C LYS A 133 0.91 24.58 8.04
N MET A 134 1.41 23.40 7.66
CA MET A 134 2.45 22.71 8.43
C MET A 134 3.72 23.56 8.59
N LEU A 135 4.15 24.26 7.54
CA LEU A 135 5.30 25.16 7.64
C LEU A 135 5.03 26.37 8.54
N GLN A 136 3.83 26.94 8.47
CA GLN A 136 3.42 28.06 9.35
C GLN A 136 3.49 27.65 10.83
N GLU A 137 2.91 26.50 11.18
CA GLU A 137 2.91 25.95 12.55
C GLU A 137 4.34 25.61 13.04
N LEU A 138 5.26 25.33 12.12
CA LEU A 138 6.67 25.01 12.44
C LEU A 138 7.62 26.22 12.34
N THR A 139 7.14 27.44 12.08
CA THR A 139 7.99 28.61 11.80
C THR A 139 9.10 28.81 12.84
N ASP A 140 8.74 28.78 14.13
CA ASP A 140 9.66 29.02 15.24
C ASP A 140 10.27 27.74 15.84
N VAL A 141 10.01 26.58 15.22
CA VAL A 141 10.52 25.29 15.69
C VAL A 141 11.89 25.02 15.05
N PRO A 142 12.97 24.88 15.84
CA PRO A 142 14.29 24.50 15.32
C PRO A 142 14.25 23.13 14.62
N LEU A 143 15.06 22.94 13.56
CA LEU A 143 15.03 21.73 12.73
C LEU A 143 15.19 20.44 13.55
N GLU A 144 16.08 20.44 14.55
CA GLU A 144 16.34 19.33 15.46
C GLU A 144 15.14 18.92 16.31
N LYS A 145 14.14 19.81 16.49
CA LYS A 145 12.89 19.53 17.20
C LYS A 145 11.72 19.17 16.27
N ARG A 146 11.92 19.19 14.95
CA ARG A 146 10.88 18.85 13.95
C ARG A 146 10.77 17.35 13.70
N THR A 147 11.00 16.52 14.71
CA THR A 147 10.87 15.07 14.59
C THR A 147 9.40 14.71 14.30
N ALA A 148 9.21 13.71 13.45
CA ALA A 148 7.90 13.30 12.99
C ALA A 148 7.83 11.81 12.72
N ALA A 149 6.62 11.30 12.61
CA ALA A 149 6.35 9.93 12.19
C ALA A 149 5.18 9.90 11.23
N TYR A 150 5.34 9.18 10.13
CA TYR A 150 4.17 8.63 9.44
C TYR A 150 3.68 7.39 10.18
N ILE A 151 2.37 7.30 10.39
CA ILE A 151 1.68 6.18 11.03
C ILE A 151 0.76 5.54 9.99
N CYS A 152 0.75 4.20 9.94
CA CYS A 152 -0.22 3.41 9.18
C CYS A 152 -0.90 2.44 10.15
N ASN A 153 -2.21 2.43 10.17
CA ASN A 153 -3.01 1.39 10.80
C ASN A 153 -3.84 0.68 9.72
N VAL A 154 -3.76 -0.64 9.69
CA VAL A 154 -4.47 -1.49 8.74
C VAL A 154 -5.28 -2.54 9.50
N ALA A 155 -6.54 -2.69 9.11
CA ALA A 155 -7.48 -3.63 9.68
C ALA A 155 -8.11 -4.50 8.59
N LEU A 156 -8.39 -5.77 8.91
CA LEU A 156 -9.19 -6.69 8.10
C LEU A 156 -10.50 -6.96 8.81
N ALA A 157 -11.61 -6.83 8.10
CA ALA A 157 -12.91 -7.31 8.53
C ALA A 157 -13.36 -8.52 7.69
N ASP A 158 -14.02 -9.48 8.32
CA ASP A 158 -14.76 -10.53 7.63
C ASP A 158 -16.09 -10.00 7.04
N PRO A 159 -16.81 -10.79 6.22
CA PRO A 159 -18.10 -10.37 5.65
C PRO A 159 -19.20 -9.98 6.67
N SER A 160 -19.08 -10.37 7.94
CA SER A 160 -20.00 -9.94 9.00
C SER A 160 -19.63 -8.56 9.59
N GLY A 161 -18.45 -8.06 9.24
CA GLY A 161 -17.86 -6.84 9.77
C GLY A 161 -17.09 -7.06 11.08
N GLU A 162 -16.75 -8.29 11.45
CA GLU A 162 -15.88 -8.56 12.60
C GLU A 162 -14.43 -8.27 12.23
N ILE A 163 -13.70 -7.54 13.09
CA ILE A 163 -12.27 -7.25 12.87
C ILE A 163 -11.44 -8.47 13.24
N CYS A 164 -10.90 -9.15 12.22
CA CYS A 164 -10.09 -10.36 12.39
C CYS A 164 -8.60 -10.08 12.58
N LEU A 165 -8.12 -8.95 12.07
CA LEU A 165 -6.71 -8.61 12.05
C LEU A 165 -6.53 -7.09 12.09
N GLN A 166 -5.62 -6.62 12.93
CA GLN A 166 -5.22 -5.23 12.95
C GLN A 166 -3.71 -5.10 13.22
N VAL A 167 -3.08 -4.14 12.55
CA VAL A 167 -1.64 -3.85 12.66
C VAL A 167 -1.41 -2.35 12.58
N GLU A 168 -0.55 -1.84 13.46
CA GLU A 168 0.05 -0.51 13.35
C GLU A 168 1.53 -0.61 13.01
N ALA A 169 2.01 0.28 12.15
CA ALA A 169 3.42 0.54 11.98
C ALA A 169 3.72 2.03 11.78
N ARG A 170 4.99 2.38 11.98
CA ARG A 170 5.47 3.76 11.99
C ARG A 170 6.76 3.88 11.18
N CYS A 171 6.93 5.00 10.50
CA CYS A 171 8.19 5.41 9.89
C CYS A 171 8.59 6.76 10.48
N ARG A 172 9.75 6.81 11.16
CA ARG A 172 10.27 8.01 11.83
C ARG A 172 11.13 8.81 10.87
N GLY A 173 11.11 10.11 11.04
CA GLY A 173 11.85 11.07 10.24
C GLY A 173 11.79 12.46 10.83
N ARG A 174 12.01 13.46 9.98
CA ARG A 174 12.05 14.87 10.36
C ARG A 174 11.42 15.74 9.28
N MET A 175 10.72 16.81 9.68
CA MET A 175 10.19 17.78 8.73
C MET A 175 11.27 18.81 8.33
N THR A 176 11.52 18.93 7.04
CA THR A 176 12.45 19.92 6.48
C THR A 176 11.81 21.31 6.39
N ALA A 177 12.63 22.36 6.24
CA ALA A 177 12.15 23.73 6.05
C ALA A 177 11.72 24.03 4.60
N ALA A 178 12.18 23.24 3.64
CA ALA A 178 11.88 23.40 2.23
C ALA A 178 11.61 22.03 1.60
N ALA A 179 10.68 22.00 0.64
CA ALA A 179 10.39 20.80 -0.14
C ALA A 179 11.62 20.36 -0.94
N ARG A 180 11.84 19.05 -1.01
CA ARG A 180 12.84 18.43 -1.89
C ARG A 180 12.23 17.24 -2.61
N GLY A 181 12.55 17.12 -3.89
CA GLY A 181 12.07 16.07 -4.77
C GLY A 181 10.60 16.23 -5.20
N GLN A 182 10.16 15.35 -6.10
CA GLN A 182 8.85 15.42 -6.78
C GLN A 182 8.07 14.12 -6.70
N ASN A 183 8.64 13.08 -6.09
CA ASN A 183 7.98 11.79 -5.95
C ASN A 183 6.98 11.81 -4.78
N GLY A 184 6.10 10.81 -4.73
CA GLY A 184 5.18 10.65 -3.62
C GLY A 184 4.03 11.66 -3.62
N PHE A 185 3.47 11.92 -2.43
CA PHE A 185 2.34 12.83 -2.24
C PHE A 185 2.22 13.35 -0.80
N GLY A 186 1.32 14.30 -0.57
CA GLY A 186 1.10 14.90 0.75
C GLY A 186 2.36 15.59 1.26
N TYR A 187 2.84 15.14 2.43
CA TYR A 187 4.01 15.70 3.11
C TYR A 187 5.34 15.05 2.68
N ASP A 188 5.33 14.11 1.72
CA ASP A 188 6.53 13.38 1.27
C ASP A 188 7.71 14.31 0.88
N PRO A 189 7.51 15.45 0.18
CA PRO A 189 8.61 16.36 -0.15
C PRO A 189 9.27 17.03 1.06
N TYR A 190 8.63 17.00 2.23
CA TYR A 190 9.15 17.60 3.47
C TYR A 190 9.61 16.55 4.49
N PHE A 191 9.23 15.29 4.33
CA PHE A 191 9.52 14.23 5.30
C PHE A 191 10.87 13.57 5.01
N GLU A 192 11.89 13.94 5.77
CA GLU A 192 13.25 13.44 5.66
C GLU A 192 13.47 12.15 6.46
N ILE A 193 14.06 11.15 5.79
CA ILE A 193 14.69 10.00 6.43
C ILE A 193 16.11 10.39 6.81
N ILE A 194 16.36 10.55 8.10
CA ILE A 194 17.60 11.11 8.64
C ILE A 194 18.81 10.29 8.18
N GLU A 195 18.70 8.96 8.21
CA GLU A 195 19.77 8.03 7.85
C GLU A 195 20.12 8.05 6.36
N LEU A 196 19.21 8.55 5.51
CA LEU A 196 19.40 8.63 4.06
C LEU A 196 19.67 10.06 3.57
N HIS A 197 19.54 11.07 4.44
CA HIS A 197 19.62 12.49 4.10
C HIS A 197 18.75 12.88 2.89
N LYS A 198 17.60 12.22 2.74
CA LYS A 198 16.67 12.39 1.63
C LYS A 198 15.25 12.44 2.13
N THR A 199 14.44 13.29 1.51
CA THR A 199 12.99 13.27 1.72
C THR A 199 12.35 12.10 0.98
N PHE A 200 11.15 11.69 1.37
CA PHE A 200 10.37 10.76 0.56
C PHE A 200 10.10 11.30 -0.86
N GLY A 201 10.02 12.62 -1.03
CA GLY A 201 9.95 13.24 -2.35
C GLY A 201 11.19 13.01 -3.22
N GLU A 202 12.37 12.79 -2.63
CA GLU A 202 13.63 12.51 -3.33
C GLU A 202 13.88 11.02 -3.57
N LEU A 203 13.26 10.13 -2.79
CA LEU A 203 13.44 8.68 -2.93
C LEU A 203 12.67 8.14 -4.13
N ALA A 204 13.24 7.14 -4.81
CA ALA A 204 12.52 6.41 -5.84
C ALA A 204 11.34 5.64 -5.23
N PRO A 205 10.21 5.47 -5.96
CA PRO A 205 9.04 4.76 -5.44
C PRO A 205 9.35 3.38 -4.84
N ILE A 206 10.23 2.61 -5.48
CA ILE A 206 10.67 1.29 -5.00
C ILE A 206 11.30 1.33 -3.59
N VAL A 207 12.01 2.41 -3.23
CA VAL A 207 12.59 2.54 -1.90
C VAL A 207 11.48 2.77 -0.86
N LYS A 208 10.47 3.56 -1.22
CA LYS A 208 9.31 3.83 -0.35
C LYS A 208 8.50 2.55 -0.09
N GLN A 209 8.40 1.66 -1.07
CA GLN A 209 7.75 0.35 -0.95
C GLN A 209 8.42 -0.59 0.08
N HIS A 210 9.66 -0.32 0.49
CA HIS A 210 10.34 -1.10 1.53
C HIS A 210 10.49 -0.36 2.86
N LEU A 211 10.55 0.97 2.85
CA LEU A 211 10.89 1.75 4.03
C LEU A 211 9.69 2.41 4.73
N SER A 212 8.61 2.67 3.99
CA SER A 212 7.50 3.49 4.47
C SER A 212 6.71 2.86 5.63
N HIS A 213 5.88 3.67 6.27
CA HIS A 213 4.92 3.24 7.29
C HIS A 213 3.97 2.16 6.76
N ARG A 214 3.48 2.30 5.51
CA ARG A 214 2.67 1.27 4.84
C ARG A 214 3.45 -0.01 4.60
N ALA A 215 4.66 0.08 4.04
CA ALA A 215 5.52 -1.08 3.83
C ALA A 215 5.70 -1.91 5.11
N ARG A 216 6.04 -1.23 6.22
CA ARG A 216 6.23 -1.84 7.53
C ARG A 216 4.93 -2.42 8.12
N ALA A 217 3.79 -1.80 7.87
CA ALA A 217 2.49 -2.32 8.32
C ALA A 217 2.14 -3.59 7.54
N PHE A 218 2.27 -3.55 6.21
CA PHE A 218 1.93 -4.68 5.34
C PHE A 218 2.90 -5.86 5.47
N GLU A 219 4.19 -5.61 5.74
CA GLU A 219 5.16 -6.66 6.10
C GLU A 219 4.69 -7.51 7.29
N ARG A 220 4.06 -6.87 8.29
CA ARG A 220 3.50 -7.56 9.48
C ARG A 220 2.10 -8.12 9.23
N PHE A 221 1.32 -7.48 8.37
CA PHE A 221 -0.07 -7.82 8.09
C PHE A 221 -0.20 -9.04 7.17
N ILE A 222 0.56 -9.07 6.07
CA ILE A 222 0.43 -10.06 5.00
C ILE A 222 0.60 -11.51 5.49
N PRO A 223 1.61 -11.87 6.30
CA PRO A 223 1.75 -13.25 6.77
C PRO A 223 0.56 -13.72 7.62
N ARG A 224 -0.10 -12.79 8.33
CA ARG A 224 -1.28 -13.09 9.14
C ARG A 224 -2.53 -13.20 8.26
N LEU A 225 -2.68 -12.30 7.29
CA LEU A 225 -3.74 -12.34 6.29
C LEU A 225 -3.73 -13.67 5.52
N VAL A 226 -2.57 -14.08 4.98
CA VAL A 226 -2.44 -15.33 4.23
C VAL A 226 -2.88 -16.53 5.07
N ARG A 227 -2.45 -16.62 6.34
CA ARG A 227 -2.87 -17.70 7.24
C ARG A 227 -4.37 -17.73 7.48
N LEU A 228 -4.99 -16.56 7.69
CA LEU A 228 -6.44 -16.44 7.88
C LEU A 228 -7.19 -16.94 6.64
N LEU A 229 -6.82 -16.45 5.44
CA LEU A 229 -7.48 -16.84 4.20
C LEU A 229 -7.33 -18.33 3.90
N GLN A 230 -6.17 -18.92 4.21
CA GLN A 230 -5.94 -20.37 4.06
C GLN A 230 -6.73 -21.21 5.05
N SER A 231 -6.99 -20.72 6.27
CA SER A 231 -7.79 -21.46 7.26
C SER A 231 -9.28 -21.52 6.91
N GLN A 232 -9.79 -20.56 6.15
CA GLN A 232 -11.19 -20.49 5.73
C GLN A 232 -11.51 -21.36 4.51
N GLN A 233 -10.49 -21.92 3.85
CA GLN A 233 -10.63 -22.80 2.70
C GLN A 233 -10.66 -24.30 3.08
N ARG A 234 -10.54 -24.63 4.37
CA ARG A 234 -10.58 -26.01 4.89
C ARG A 234 -11.94 -26.29 5.53
#